data_AF-A0A822CMD4-F1
#
_entry.id   AF-A0A822CMD4-F1
#
_cell.length_a   1.000
_cell.length_b   1.000
_cell.length_c   1.000
_cell.angle_alpha   90.00
_cell.angle_beta   90.00
_cell.angle_gamma   90.00
#
_symmetry.space_group_name_H-M   'P 1'
#
loop_
_entity.id
_entity.type
_entity.pdbx_description
1 polymer ?
#
loop_
_entity_poly.entity_id
_entity_poly.type
_entity_poly.pdbx_seq_one_letter_code
_entity_poly.pdbx_strand_id
1 'polypeptide(L)' 'DRSLLLEAKRLGFSDKQISKYCGTTELKVCESRKQFGMRPSVKMIDTVFGQWSAQTDYLYITYHGNDEHEIE' A
#
# COMPACT_ATOMS: atom_id res chain seq x y z
N ASP A 1 -13.55 -8.95 4.53
CA ASP A 1 -13.96 -7.54 4.61
C ASP A 1 -12.89 -6.66 3.97
N ARG A 2 -13.30 -5.67 3.17
CA ARG A 2 -12.39 -4.74 2.47
C ARG A 2 -11.68 -3.83 3.48
N SER A 3 -12.41 -3.29 4.45
CA SER A 3 -11.87 -2.33 5.44
C SER A 3 -10.76 -2.96 6.28
N LEU A 4 -11.02 -4.15 6.84
CA LEU A 4 -10.08 -4.88 7.69
C LEU A 4 -8.79 -5.27 6.94
N LEU A 5 -8.91 -5.70 5.69
CA LEU A 5 -7.73 -6.06 4.89
C LEU A 5 -6.87 -4.82 4.61
N LEU A 6 -7.48 -3.67 4.30
CA LEU A 6 -6.77 -2.41 4.11
C LEU A 6 -6.06 -1.95 5.40
N GLU A 7 -6.73 -2.07 6.55
CA GLU A 7 -6.15 -1.75 7.85
C GLU A 7 -4.93 -2.65 8.15
N ALA A 8 -5.05 -3.96 7.93
CA ALA A 8 -3.92 -4.87 8.08
C ALA A 8 -2.73 -4.48 7.18
N LYS A 9 -2.99 -4.07 5.92
CA LYS A 9 -1.94 -3.59 5.02
C LYS A 9 -1.31 -2.28 5.52
N ARG A 10 -2.10 -1.35 6.06
CA ARG A 10 -1.64 -0.09 6.67
C ARG A 10 -0.79 -0.31 7.92
N LEU A 11 -1.11 -1.33 8.70
CA LEU A 11 -0.30 -1.77 9.85
C LEU A 11 0.99 -2.51 9.45
N GLY A 12 1.21 -2.75 8.16
CA GLY A 12 2.43 -3.37 7.64
C GLY A 12 2.38 -4.90 7.52
N PHE A 13 1.22 -5.54 7.70
CA PHE A 13 1.11 -6.99 7.51
C PHE A 13 1.32 -7.37 6.04
N SER A 14 2.23 -8.32 5.81
CA SER A 14 2.43 -8.94 4.50
C SER A 14 1.27 -9.87 4.13
N ASP A 15 1.07 -10.09 2.83
CA ASP A 15 0.04 -11.02 2.33
C ASP A 15 0.30 -12.45 2.85
N LYS A 16 1.58 -12.82 3.04
CA LYS A 16 2.04 -14.06 3.68
C LYS A 16 1.68 -14.16 5.17
N GLN A 17 1.74 -13.07 5.92
CA GLN A 17 1.32 -13.08 7.34
C GLN A 17 -0.20 -13.22 7.43
N ILE A 18 -0.93 -12.42 6.65
CA ILE A 18 -2.39 -12.47 6.59
C ILE A 18 -2.87 -13.88 6.21
N SER A 19 -2.23 -14.51 5.21
CA SER A 19 -2.62 -15.84 4.76
C SER A 19 -2.48 -16.91 5.86
N LYS A 20 -1.45 -16.82 6.70
CA LYS A 20 -1.27 -17.70 7.87
C LYS A 20 -2.41 -17.57 8.88
N TYR A 21 -2.81 -16.34 9.22
CA TYR A 21 -3.88 -16.11 10.19
C TYR A 21 -5.28 -16.44 9.64
N CYS A 22 -5.47 -16.30 8.32
CA CYS A 22 -6.72 -16.63 7.65
C CYS A 22 -6.81 -18.11 7.21
N GLY A 23 -5.78 -18.92 7.43
CA GLY A 23 -5.76 -20.33 7.00
C GLY A 23 -5.86 -20.50 5.48
N THR A 24 -5.29 -19.57 4.71
CA THR A 24 -5.39 -19.53 3.25
C THR A 24 -4.01 -19.43 2.59
N THR A 25 -3.97 -19.37 1.26
CA THR A 25 -2.72 -19.19 0.51
C THR A 25 -2.43 -17.71 0.30
N GLU A 26 -1.15 -17.35 0.21
CA GLU A 26 -0.73 -15.98 -0.09
C GLU A 26 -1.30 -15.47 -1.42
N LEU A 27 -1.39 -16.34 -2.43
CA LEU A 27 -2.00 -16.04 -3.72
C LEU A 27 -3.46 -15.59 -3.56
N LYS A 28 -4.25 -16.28 -2.74
CA LYS A 28 -5.66 -15.93 -2.53
C LYS A 28 -5.85 -14.58 -1.84
N VAL A 29 -4.96 -14.22 -0.92
CA VAL A 29 -4.93 -12.88 -0.31
C VAL A 29 -4.56 -11.82 -1.33
N CYS A 30 -3.54 -12.08 -2.16
CA CYS A 30 -3.11 -11.17 -3.23
C CYS A 30 -4.21 -10.95 -4.28
N GLU A 31 -4.92 -12.00 -4.69
CA GLU A 31 -6.08 -11.91 -5.59
C GLU A 31 -7.20 -11.09 -4.97
N SER A 32 -7.56 -11.37 -3.71
CA SER A 32 -8.59 -10.60 -2.99
C SER A 32 -8.22 -9.12 -2.91
N ARG A 33 -6.97 -8.80 -2.59
CA ARG A 33 -6.44 -7.42 -2.56
C ARG A 33 -6.59 -6.73 -3.92
N LYS A 34 -6.24 -7.42 -5.01
CA LYS A 34 -6.41 -6.90 -6.39
C LYS A 34 -7.88 -6.71 -6.78
N GLN A 35 -8.75 -7.66 -6.42
CA GLN A 35 -10.19 -7.57 -6.68
C GLN A 35 -10.84 -6.38 -5.98
N PHE A 36 -10.37 -6.04 -4.77
CA PHE A 36 -10.83 -4.85 -4.05
C PHE A 36 -10.20 -3.53 -4.53
N GLY A 37 -9.36 -3.57 -5.57
CA GLY A 37 -8.64 -2.40 -6.08
C GLY A 37 -7.56 -1.87 -5.14
N MET A 38 -7.18 -2.61 -4.10
CA MET A 38 -6.18 -2.15 -3.11
C MET A 38 -4.78 -2.20 -3.71
N ARG A 39 -4.30 -1.05 -4.13
CA ARG A 39 -2.93 -0.84 -4.61
C ARG A 39 -2.22 0.09 -3.63
N PRO A 40 -0.96 -0.20 -3.27
CA PRO A 40 -0.21 0.77 -2.51
C PRO A 40 0.10 1.98 -3.38
N SER A 41 0.23 3.14 -2.75
CA SER A 41 0.61 4.38 -3.39
C SER A 41 2.13 4.53 -3.35
N VAL A 42 2.70 5.13 -4.39
CA VAL A 42 4.09 5.56 -4.41
C VAL A 42 4.13 6.98 -3.86
N LYS A 43 5.06 7.26 -2.95
CA LYS A 43 5.27 8.59 -2.39
C LYS A 43 6.74 8.96 -2.54
N MET A 44 6.99 10.22 -2.86
CA MET A 44 8.34 10.80 -2.96
C MET A 44 8.77 11.32 -1.60
N ILE A 45 10.03 11.07 -1.23
CA ILE A 45 10.67 11.68 -0.07
C ILE A 45 11.22 13.02 -0.52
N ASP A 46 10.63 14.08 0.02
CA ASP A 46 11.13 15.43 -0.14
C ASP A 46 11.78 15.92 1.16
N THR A 47 12.87 16.67 1.05
CA THR A 47 13.59 17.23 2.20
C THR A 47 12.85 18.41 2.83
N VAL A 48 11.89 19.00 2.12
CA VAL A 48 11.17 20.22 2.53
C VAL A 48 9.63 20.06 2.58
N PHE A 49 9.15 18.83 2.77
CA PHE A 49 7.71 18.55 2.96
C PHE A 49 6.80 19.01 1.80
N GLY A 50 7.24 18.89 0.55
CA GLY A 50 6.46 19.22 -0.63
C GLY A 50 6.47 20.71 -1.00
N GLN A 51 7.31 21.53 -0.37
CA GLN A 51 7.43 22.96 -0.71
C GLN A 51 8.13 23.21 -2.05
N TRP A 52 9.03 22.30 -2.45
CA TRP A 52 9.76 22.36 -3.71
C TRP A 52 9.75 20.98 -4.36
N SER A 53 9.71 20.95 -5.69
CA SER A 53 9.86 19.69 -6.42
C SER A 53 11.25 19.11 -6.13
N ALA A 54 11.30 17.89 -5.59
CA ALA A 54 12.57 17.22 -5.40
C ALA A 54 13.21 16.92 -6.76
N GLN A 55 14.52 17.17 -6.88
CA GLN A 55 15.26 16.85 -8.10
C GLN A 55 15.61 15.37 -8.24
N THR A 56 15.41 14.59 -7.18
CA THR A 56 15.82 13.18 -7.10
C THR A 56 14.62 12.30 -6.80
N ASP A 57 14.45 11.24 -7.58
CA ASP A 57 13.37 10.25 -7.44
C ASP A 57 13.63 9.28 -6.28
N TYR A 58 13.65 9.79 -5.03
CA TYR A 58 13.74 8.95 -3.85
C TYR A 58 12.35 8.53 -3.37
N LEU A 59 11.91 7.34 -3.79
CA LEU A 59 10.53 6.88 -3.65
C LEU A 59 10.37 5.76 -2.61
N TYR A 60 9.22 5.72 -1.97
CA TYR A 60 8.78 4.60 -1.13
C TYR A 60 7.32 4.25 -1.40
N ILE A 61 6.91 3.06 -0.96
CA ILE A 61 5.59 2.51 -1.19
C ILE A 61 4.83 2.44 0.14
N THR A 62 3.58 2.89 0.15
CA THR A 62 2.76 2.90 1.36
C THR A 62 1.29 2.56 1.06
N TYR A 63 0.62 1.92 2.01
CA TYR A 63 -0.83 1.70 2.00
C TYR A 63 -1.61 2.84 2.72
N HIS A 64 -0.90 3.87 3.19
CA HIS A 64 -1.48 5.08 3.81
C HIS A 64 -1.75 6.19 2.79
N GLY A 65 -1.78 5.88 1.49
CA GLY A 65 -2.18 6.84 0.46
C GLY A 65 -3.69 6.85 0.21
N ASN A 66 -4.15 7.90 -0.44
CA ASN A 66 -5.47 7.93 -1.06
C ASN A 66 -5.48 6.97 -2.26
N ASP A 67 -6.61 6.32 -2.52
CA ASP A 67 -6.82 5.34 -3.62
C ASP A 67 -6.66 5.98 -5.03
N GLU A 68 -6.39 7.28 -5.09
CA GLU A 68 -6.31 8.11 -6.27
C GLU A 68 -4.85 8.45 -6.57
N HIS A 69 -4.43 8.16 -7.80
CA HIS A 69 -3.09 8.42 -8.30
C HIS A 69 -2.60 9.84 -7.97
N GLU A 70 -1.73 9.98 -6.97
CA GLU A 70 -0.93 11.19 -6.81
C GLU A 70 0.49 10.91 -7.29
N ILE A 71 0.63 10.98 -8.61
CA ILE A 71 1.84 11.46 -9.26
C ILE A 71 1.37 12.67 -10.08
N GLU A 72 1.61 13.87 -9.55
CA GLU A 72 1.82 15.07 -10.38
C GLU A 72 3.27 15.06 -10.86
#